data_AF-A0A429AT09-F1
#
_entry.id   AF-A0A429AT09-F1
#
_cell.length_a   1.000
_cell.length_b   1.000
_cell.length_c   1.000
_cell.angle_alpha   90.00
_cell.angle_beta   90.00
_cell.angle_gamma   90.00
#
_symmetry.space_group_name_H-M   'P 1'
#
loop_
_entity.id
_entity.type
_entity.pdbx_description
1 polymer ?
#
loop_
_entity_poly.entity_id
_entity_poly.type
_entity_poly.pdbx_seq_one_letter_code
_entity_poly.pdbx_strand_id
1 'polypeptide(L)'
;PITTHSAVAAPYAHCTAPLRRLVDRYVSEICLAATVGEPVPEWVSAALDALPARMAEGSRRAGTVERECLDIVEAALLKDRVGEVFDGCVVEVEERRPAVGTVQLESPAIIGRIENTDGERLPLGERIRVRLTQSDPGSAKVRFEPVRSP
;
A
#
# COMPACT_ATOMS: atom_id res chain seq x y z
N PRO A 1 13.17 9.01 25.54
CA PRO A 1 13.12 8.60 24.12
C PRO A 1 12.70 7.13 23.97
N ILE A 2 11.63 6.86 23.21
CA ILE A 2 11.23 5.49 22.90
C ILE A 2 12.14 4.98 21.79
N THR A 3 13.01 4.03 22.11
CA THR A 3 13.93 3.40 21.13
C THR A 3 13.42 2.03 20.66
N THR A 4 12.36 1.50 21.29
CA THR A 4 11.82 0.17 21.02
C THR A 4 10.84 0.20 19.85
N HIS A 5 11.09 -0.62 18.83
CA HIS A 5 10.14 -0.84 17.75
C HIS A 5 9.07 -1.86 18.20
N SER A 6 7.80 -1.48 18.17
CA SER A 6 6.68 -2.25 18.77
C SER A 6 6.59 -3.69 18.26
N ALA A 7 6.61 -3.89 16.95
CA ALA A 7 6.48 -5.23 16.36
C ALA A 7 7.74 -6.11 16.53
N VAL A 8 8.91 -5.52 16.76
CA VAL A 8 10.19 -6.25 16.89
C VAL A 8 10.53 -6.47 18.37
N ALA A 9 9.93 -5.68 19.26
CA ALA A 9 10.19 -5.68 20.71
C ALA A 9 11.66 -5.42 21.09
N ALA A 10 12.41 -4.69 20.26
CA ALA A 10 13.80 -4.35 20.49
C ALA A 10 14.16 -2.98 19.90
N PRO A 11 15.31 -2.39 20.32
CA PRO A 11 15.92 -1.30 19.57
C PRO A 11 16.16 -1.71 18.12
N TYR A 12 15.76 -0.86 17.18
CA TYR A 12 15.79 -1.23 15.76
C TYR A 12 16.17 -0.03 14.89
N ALA A 13 17.00 -0.31 13.88
CA ALA A 13 17.33 0.62 12.80
C ALA A 13 17.53 -0.16 11.49
N HIS A 14 17.21 0.48 10.36
CA HIS A 14 17.55 -0.06 9.05
C HIS A 14 19.02 0.23 8.71
N CYS A 15 19.80 -0.80 8.41
CA CYS A 15 21.24 -0.67 8.12
C CYS A 15 21.73 -1.54 6.94
N THR A 16 20.85 -2.30 6.29
CA THR A 16 21.25 -3.38 5.36
C THR A 16 20.98 -3.09 3.88
N ALA A 17 20.38 -1.94 3.53
CA ALA A 17 20.00 -1.61 2.16
C ALA A 17 20.35 -0.16 1.74
N PRO A 18 21.60 0.30 1.90
CA PRO A 18 22.02 1.69 1.60
C PRO A 18 21.80 2.10 0.14
N LEU A 19 21.72 1.16 -0.80
CA LEU A 19 21.48 1.47 -2.21
C LEU A 19 20.07 2.00 -2.48
N ARG A 20 19.06 1.47 -1.76
CA ARG A 20 17.63 1.73 -2.04
C ARG A 20 16.87 2.41 -0.89
N ARG A 21 17.49 2.57 0.27
CA ARG A 21 16.92 3.29 1.41
C ARG A 21 17.90 4.35 1.90
N LEU A 22 17.40 5.58 2.05
CA LEU A 22 18.24 6.72 2.39
C LEU A 22 18.86 6.59 3.80
N VAL A 23 18.09 6.18 4.81
CA VAL A 23 18.57 6.05 6.20
C VAL A 23 19.71 5.06 6.34
N ASP A 24 19.69 3.95 5.60
CA ASP A 24 20.72 2.92 5.67
C ASP A 24 22.10 3.49 5.28
N ARG A 25 22.18 4.57 4.47
CA ARG A 25 23.44 5.27 4.17
C ARG A 25 24.00 5.99 5.40
N TYR A 26 23.16 6.71 6.13
CA TYR A 26 23.55 7.41 7.36
C TYR A 26 23.91 6.42 8.47
N VAL A 27 23.15 5.34 8.60
CA VAL A 27 23.45 4.28 9.58
C VAL A 27 24.77 3.58 9.25
N SER A 28 25.07 3.35 7.96
CA SER A 28 26.35 2.76 7.55
C SER A 28 27.55 3.60 8.00
N GLU A 29 27.47 4.94 7.88
CA GLU A 29 28.51 5.86 8.34
C GLU A 29 28.65 5.89 9.86
N ILE A 30 27.53 5.82 10.60
CA ILE A 30 27.55 5.69 12.07
C ILE A 30 28.22 4.37 12.47
N CYS A 31 27.87 3.26 11.81
CA CYS A 31 28.49 1.96 12.05
C CYS A 31 29.99 1.97 11.74
N LEU A 32 30.40 2.61 10.65
CA LEU A 32 31.81 2.76 10.28
C LEU A 32 32.57 3.53 11.36
N ALA A 33 32.10 4.73 11.72
CA ALA A 33 32.71 5.57 12.76
C ALA A 33 32.82 4.82 14.10
N ALA A 34 31.75 4.11 14.49
CA ALA A 34 31.75 3.29 15.71
C ALA A 34 32.75 2.12 15.64
N THR A 35 32.94 1.52 14.47
CA THR A 35 33.89 0.40 14.27
C THR A 35 35.34 0.86 14.36
N VAL A 36 35.66 2.06 13.86
CA VAL A 36 37.01 2.62 13.89
C VAL A 36 37.30 3.46 15.14
N GLY A 37 36.29 3.71 15.98
CA GLY A 37 36.42 4.51 17.21
C GLY A 37 36.52 6.02 16.96
N GLU A 38 36.03 6.49 15.82
CA GLU A 38 36.04 7.91 15.45
C GLU A 38 34.68 8.58 15.74
N PRO A 39 34.66 9.92 15.89
CA PRO A 39 33.40 10.66 15.96
C PRO A 39 32.56 10.46 14.70
N VAL A 40 31.23 10.41 14.86
CA VAL A 40 30.29 10.41 13.73
C VAL A 40 30.51 11.69 12.90
N PRO A 41 30.64 11.59 11.55
CA PRO A 41 30.84 12.76 10.70
C PRO A 41 29.71 13.79 10.87
N GLU A 42 30.05 15.08 10.86
CA GLU A 42 29.10 16.18 11.11
C GLU A 42 27.92 16.17 10.13
N TRP A 43 28.17 15.87 8.85
CA TRP A 43 27.10 15.81 7.84
C TRP A 43 26.06 14.73 8.15
N VAL A 44 26.45 13.66 8.87
CA VAL A 44 25.56 12.58 9.28
C VAL A 44 24.70 13.05 10.44
N SER A 45 25.32 13.55 11.51
CA SER A 45 24.61 13.96 12.73
C SER A 45 23.70 15.16 12.49
N ALA A 46 24.14 16.15 11.69
CA ALA A 46 23.34 17.33 11.35
C ALA A 46 22.10 17.02 10.50
N ALA A 47 22.08 15.88 9.80
CA ALA A 47 20.96 15.48 8.93
C ALA A 47 19.88 14.66 9.66
N LEU A 48 20.17 14.09 10.83
CA LEU A 48 19.31 13.09 11.48
C LEU A 48 17.90 13.62 11.78
N ASP A 49 17.77 14.88 12.21
CA ASP A 49 16.48 15.47 12.55
C ASP A 49 15.57 15.66 11.32
N ALA A 50 16.16 15.99 10.16
CA ALA A 50 15.41 16.23 8.93
C ALA A 50 15.12 14.93 8.14
N LEU A 51 15.86 13.86 8.43
CA LEU A 51 15.84 12.63 7.64
C LEU A 51 14.47 11.91 7.62
N PRO A 52 13.73 11.78 8.74
CA PRO A 52 12.41 11.13 8.74
C PRO A 52 11.42 11.82 7.80
N ALA A 53 11.38 13.15 7.81
CA ALA A 53 10.48 13.92 6.96
C ALA A 53 10.80 13.74 5.47
N ARG A 54 12.09 13.79 5.10
CA ARG A 54 12.55 13.58 3.71
C ARG A 54 12.22 12.16 3.22
N MET A 55 12.41 11.16 4.07
CA MET A 55 12.07 9.79 3.75
C MET A 55 10.56 9.59 3.60
N ALA A 56 9.75 10.16 4.50
CA ALA A 56 8.30 10.10 4.41
C ALA A 56 7.79 10.73 3.11
N GLU A 57 8.36 11.86 2.70
CA GLU A 57 8.04 12.49 1.42
C GLU A 57 8.41 11.59 0.24
N GLY A 58 9.63 11.02 0.25
CA GLY A 58 10.09 10.09 -0.78
C GLY A 58 9.19 8.86 -0.90
N SER A 59 8.87 8.21 0.22
CA SER A 59 7.97 7.06 0.27
C SER A 59 6.56 7.39 -0.22
N ARG A 60 6.01 8.56 0.15
CA ARG A 60 4.70 9.01 -0.33
C ARG A 60 4.68 9.19 -1.85
N ARG A 61 5.72 9.81 -2.42
CA ARG A 61 5.84 10.02 -3.87
C ARG A 61 6.00 8.69 -4.60
N ALA A 62 6.92 7.83 -4.15
CA ALA A 62 7.14 6.50 -4.72
C ALA A 62 5.86 5.65 -4.68
N GLY A 63 5.19 5.58 -3.53
CA GLY A 63 3.95 4.82 -3.40
C GLY A 63 2.79 5.37 -4.24
N THR A 64 2.78 6.67 -4.55
CA THR A 64 1.80 7.23 -5.50
C THR A 64 2.05 6.72 -6.91
N VAL A 65 3.30 6.76 -7.38
CA VAL A 65 3.66 6.25 -8.70
C VAL A 65 3.37 4.75 -8.80
N GLU A 66 3.78 3.98 -7.78
CA GLU A 66 3.56 2.53 -7.75
C GLU A 66 2.07 2.16 -7.81
N ARG A 67 1.22 2.84 -7.03
CA ARG A 67 -0.24 2.64 -7.09
C ARG A 67 -0.81 2.95 -8.46
N GLU A 68 -0.45 4.09 -9.07
CA GLU A 68 -0.97 4.45 -10.39
C GLU A 68 -0.47 3.50 -11.48
N CYS A 69 0.77 2.99 -11.37
CA CYS A 69 1.27 1.94 -12.26
C CYS A 69 0.45 0.64 -12.12
N LEU A 70 0.15 0.22 -10.88
CA LEU A 70 -0.68 -0.96 -10.62
C LEU A 70 -2.09 -0.77 -11.16
N ASP A 71 -2.74 0.36 -10.85
CA ASP A 71 -4.10 0.66 -11.30
C ASP A 71 -4.24 0.57 -12.84
N ILE A 72 -3.23 1.06 -13.58
CA ILE A 72 -3.20 0.98 -15.05
C ILE A 72 -3.10 -0.48 -15.52
N VAL A 73 -2.22 -1.28 -14.89
CA VAL A 73 -2.02 -2.69 -15.26
C VAL A 73 -3.26 -3.53 -14.92
N GLU A 74 -3.85 -3.35 -13.74
CA GLU A 74 -5.08 -4.03 -13.32
C GLU A 74 -6.24 -3.68 -14.25
N ALA A 75 -6.41 -2.40 -14.58
CA ALA A 75 -7.43 -1.97 -15.53
C ALA A 75 -7.19 -2.57 -16.92
N ALA A 76 -5.93 -2.72 -17.35
CA ALA A 76 -5.60 -3.30 -18.65
C ALA A 76 -5.89 -4.81 -18.71
N LEU A 77 -5.67 -5.51 -17.59
CA LEU A 77 -6.00 -6.93 -17.45
C LEU A 77 -7.51 -7.20 -17.49
N LEU A 78 -8.32 -6.25 -17.05
CA LEU A 78 -9.77 -6.43 -16.88
C LEU A 78 -10.62 -5.70 -17.93
N LYS A 79 -10.05 -4.84 -18.78
CA LYS A 79 -10.79 -3.98 -19.73
C LYS A 79 -11.79 -4.74 -20.62
N ASP A 80 -11.41 -5.93 -21.10
CA ASP A 80 -12.21 -6.73 -22.03
C ASP A 80 -13.17 -7.69 -21.31
N ARG A 81 -13.26 -7.59 -19.97
CA ARG A 81 -14.00 -8.49 -19.08
C ARG A 81 -15.14 -7.79 -18.33
N VAL A 82 -15.46 -6.54 -18.70
CA VAL A 82 -16.55 -5.77 -18.07
C VAL A 82 -17.86 -6.55 -18.22
N GLY A 83 -18.59 -6.68 -17.12
CA GLY A 83 -19.80 -7.49 -17.00
C GLY A 83 -19.56 -8.92 -16.49
N GLU A 84 -18.33 -9.42 -16.51
CA GLU A 84 -17.99 -10.73 -15.93
C GLU A 84 -18.10 -10.73 -14.39
N VAL A 85 -18.28 -11.92 -13.84
CA VAL A 85 -18.40 -12.17 -12.40
C VAL A 85 -17.15 -12.88 -11.90
N PHE A 86 -16.68 -12.45 -10.73
CA PHE A 86 -15.47 -12.92 -10.08
C PHE A 86 -15.78 -13.30 -8.63
N ASP A 87 -15.05 -14.27 -8.09
CA ASP A 87 -15.01 -14.54 -6.66
C ASP A 87 -14.01 -13.59 -5.99
N GLY A 88 -14.37 -13.08 -4.81
CA GLY A 88 -13.52 -12.17 -4.04
C GLY A 88 -13.92 -12.07 -2.57
N CYS A 89 -13.14 -11.33 -1.79
CA CYS A 89 -13.37 -11.08 -0.38
C CYS A 89 -13.42 -9.58 -0.10
N VAL A 90 -14.41 -9.13 0.69
CA VAL A 90 -14.45 -7.74 1.14
C VAL A 90 -13.40 -7.55 2.24
N VAL A 91 -12.37 -6.76 1.97
CA VAL A 91 -11.24 -6.54 2.89
C VAL A 91 -11.35 -5.24 3.67
N GLU A 92 -12.19 -4.31 3.20
CA GLU A 92 -12.41 -3.02 3.84
C GLU A 92 -13.84 -2.54 3.56
N VAL A 93 -14.44 -1.86 4.54
CA VAL A 93 -15.73 -1.16 4.41
C VAL A 93 -15.57 0.25 4.95
N GLU A 94 -16.03 1.25 4.19
CA GLU A 94 -15.96 2.64 4.63
C GLU A 94 -16.89 2.87 5.84
N GLU A 95 -16.36 3.42 6.93
CA GLU A 95 -17.09 3.62 8.18
C GLU A 95 -18.37 4.47 8.00
N ARG A 96 -18.29 5.51 7.16
CA ARG A 96 -19.40 6.45 6.88
C ARG A 96 -20.33 6.00 5.75
N ARG A 97 -19.90 5.05 4.92
CA ARG A 97 -20.64 4.55 3.76
C ARG A 97 -20.55 3.03 3.73
N PRO A 98 -21.35 2.32 4.55
CA PRO A 98 -21.20 0.88 4.73
C PRO A 98 -21.48 0.06 3.46
N ALA A 99 -22.09 0.66 2.43
CA ALA A 99 -22.27 0.06 1.11
C ALA A 99 -21.05 0.20 0.18
N VAL A 100 -20.01 0.93 0.59
CA VAL A 100 -18.79 1.19 -0.18
C VAL A 100 -17.60 0.58 0.53
N GLY A 101 -16.70 -0.04 -0.23
CA GLY A 101 -15.52 -0.68 0.34
C GLY A 101 -14.54 -1.15 -0.72
N THR A 102 -13.72 -2.11 -0.31
CA THR A 102 -12.66 -2.69 -1.12
C THR A 102 -12.86 -4.20 -1.18
N VAL A 103 -12.84 -4.76 -2.40
CA VAL A 103 -12.85 -6.20 -2.65
C VAL A 103 -11.49 -6.63 -3.20
N GLN A 104 -10.98 -7.74 -2.70
CA GLN A 104 -9.85 -8.45 -3.29
C GLN A 104 -10.37 -9.66 -4.06
N LEU A 105 -10.10 -9.73 -5.36
CA LEU A 105 -10.45 -10.88 -6.18
C LEU A 105 -9.55 -12.09 -5.84
N GLU A 106 -10.10 -13.30 -5.95
CA GLU A 106 -9.32 -14.53 -5.81
C GLU A 106 -8.40 -14.78 -7.01
N SER A 107 -8.89 -14.51 -8.23
CA SER A 107 -8.12 -14.59 -9.47
C SER A 107 -8.72 -13.69 -10.55
N PRO A 108 -7.92 -12.77 -11.15
CA PRO A 108 -6.55 -12.42 -10.80
C PRO A 108 -6.46 -11.72 -9.43
N ALA A 109 -5.26 -11.63 -8.83
CA ALA A 109 -5.05 -10.96 -7.55
C ALA A 109 -5.12 -9.43 -7.67
N ILE A 110 -6.35 -8.93 -7.87
CA ILE A 110 -6.68 -7.50 -8.07
C ILE A 110 -7.47 -7.00 -6.88
N ILE A 111 -7.16 -5.78 -6.45
CA ILE A 111 -7.88 -5.07 -5.40
C ILE A 111 -8.63 -3.90 -6.04
N GLY A 112 -9.95 -3.87 -5.88
CA GLY A 112 -10.78 -2.82 -6.46
C GLY A 112 -11.86 -2.31 -5.54
N ARG A 113 -12.38 -1.15 -5.88
CA ARG A 113 -13.51 -0.57 -5.16
C ARG A 113 -14.77 -1.37 -5.48
N ILE A 114 -15.53 -1.69 -4.44
CA ILE A 114 -16.86 -2.28 -4.54
C ILE A 114 -17.89 -1.32 -3.97
N GLU A 115 -19.04 -1.24 -4.63
CA GLU A 115 -20.17 -0.44 -4.18
C GLU A 115 -21.46 -1.25 -4.33
N ASN A 116 -22.21 -1.41 -3.23
CA ASN A 116 -23.53 -2.02 -3.25
C ASN A 116 -24.58 -0.95 -3.54
N THR A 117 -25.08 -0.93 -4.78
CA THR A 117 -26.05 0.08 -5.24
C THR A 117 -27.41 0.00 -4.55
N ASP A 118 -27.72 -1.14 -3.92
CA ASP A 118 -28.95 -1.32 -3.13
C ASP A 118 -28.86 -0.61 -1.75
N GLY A 119 -27.69 -0.09 -1.39
CA GLY A 119 -27.44 0.63 -0.14
C GLY A 119 -27.22 -0.28 1.07
N GLU A 120 -27.28 -1.59 0.90
CA GLU A 120 -27.00 -2.56 1.95
C GLU A 120 -25.52 -2.58 2.33
N ARG A 121 -25.25 -2.90 3.60
CA ARG A 121 -23.89 -2.99 4.13
C ARG A 121 -23.12 -4.12 3.45
N LEU A 122 -21.89 -3.82 3.04
CA LEU A 122 -20.96 -4.83 2.55
C LEU A 122 -20.52 -5.78 3.69
N PRO A 123 -20.48 -7.10 3.44
CA PRO A 123 -20.12 -8.07 4.46
C PRO A 123 -18.58 -8.18 4.61
N LEU A 124 -18.01 -7.36 5.51
CA LEU A 124 -16.57 -7.33 5.77
C LEU A 124 -16.02 -8.71 6.17
N GLY A 125 -14.98 -9.17 5.48
CA GLY A 125 -14.32 -10.45 5.72
C GLY A 125 -14.99 -11.64 5.04
N GLU A 126 -16.13 -11.45 4.37
CA GLU A 126 -16.83 -12.53 3.69
C GLU A 126 -16.44 -12.67 2.22
N ARG A 127 -16.50 -13.92 1.74
CA ARG A 127 -16.37 -14.24 0.32
C ARG A 127 -17.67 -13.97 -0.40
N ILE A 128 -17.59 -13.22 -1.48
CA ILE A 128 -18.73 -12.81 -2.30
C ILE A 128 -18.40 -12.95 -3.78
N ARG A 129 -19.45 -13.05 -4.59
CA ARG A 129 -19.33 -12.88 -6.05
C ARG A 129 -19.54 -11.43 -6.39
N VAL A 130 -18.69 -10.89 -7.25
CA VAL A 130 -18.72 -9.49 -7.67
C VAL A 130 -18.71 -9.38 -9.18
N ARG A 131 -19.49 -8.45 -9.72
CA ARG A 131 -19.49 -8.14 -11.14
C ARG A 131 -18.56 -6.96 -11.40
N LEU A 132 -17.72 -7.07 -12.42
CA LEU A 132 -16.91 -5.95 -12.90
C LEU A 132 -17.81 -4.96 -13.66
N THR A 133 -17.92 -3.73 -13.17
CA THR A 133 -18.78 -2.69 -13.76
C THR A 133 -17.99 -1.66 -14.58
N GLN A 134 -16.71 -1.48 -14.27
CA GLN A 134 -15.84 -0.52 -14.96
C GLN A 134 -14.39 -0.97 -14.94
N SER A 135 -13.70 -0.82 -16.08
CA SER A 135 -12.25 -1.01 -16.20
C SER A 135 -11.75 -0.35 -17.48
N ASP A 136 -11.02 0.77 -17.39
CA ASP A 136 -10.42 1.43 -18.55
C ASP A 136 -9.03 2.01 -18.21
N PRO A 137 -7.94 1.47 -18.79
CA PRO A 137 -6.58 1.95 -18.52
C PRO A 137 -6.43 3.46 -18.74
N GLY A 138 -6.02 4.18 -17.69
CA GLY A 138 -5.74 5.60 -17.75
C GLY A 138 -6.96 6.53 -17.73
N SER A 139 -8.20 5.99 -17.77
CA SER A 139 -9.43 6.79 -17.70
C SER A 139 -10.31 6.40 -16.49
N ALA A 140 -10.38 5.11 -16.15
CA ALA A 140 -11.22 4.61 -15.09
C ALA A 140 -10.61 3.42 -14.32
N LYS A 141 -10.52 3.58 -13.00
CA LYS A 141 -10.10 2.50 -12.09
C LYS A 141 -11.14 1.38 -12.09
N VAL A 142 -10.70 0.19 -11.73
CA VAL A 142 -11.55 -1.00 -11.60
C VAL A 142 -12.67 -0.76 -10.58
N ARG A 143 -13.91 -1.10 -10.94
CA ARG A 143 -15.10 -1.01 -10.09
C ARG A 143 -15.89 -2.29 -10.09
N PHE A 144 -16.43 -2.64 -8.93
CA PHE A 144 -17.23 -3.82 -8.72
C PHE A 144 -18.56 -3.52 -8.04
N GLU A 145 -19.52 -4.40 -8.24
CA GLU A 145 -20.77 -4.48 -7.47
C GLU A 145 -21.00 -5.92 -6.99
N PRO A 146 -21.64 -6.15 -5.83
CA PRO A 146 -22.02 -7.50 -5.42
C PRO A 146 -23.02 -8.12 -6.40
N VAL A 147 -22.85 -9.41 -6.71
CA VAL A 147 -23.89 -10.18 -7.40
C VAL A 147 -24.87 -10.72 -6.37
N ARG A 148 -26.16 -10.43 -6.54
CA ARG A 148 -27.21 -11.03 -5.71
C ARG A 148 -27.14 -12.55 -5.82
N SER A 149 -27.08 -13.24 -4.68
CA SER A 149 -27.46 -14.65 -4.67
C SER A 149 -28.97 -14.74 -4.96
N PRO A 150 -29.42 -15.66 -5.83
CA PRO A 150 -30.84 -15.88 -6.07
C PRO A 150 -31.58 -16.31 -4.79
#